data_AF-A0A5H2YCL7-F1
#
_entry.id   AF-A0A5H2YCL7-F1
#
_cell.length_a   1.000
_cell.length_b   1.000
_cell.length_c   1.000
_cell.angle_alpha   90.00
_cell.angle_beta   90.00
_cell.angle_gamma   90.00
#
_symmetry.space_group_name_H-M   'P 1'
#
loop_
_entity.id
_entity.type
_entity.pdbx_description
1 polymer ?
#
loop_
_entity_poly.entity_id
_entity_poly.type
_entity_poly.pdbx_seq_one_letter_code
_entity_poly.pdbx_strand_id
1 'polypeptide(L)' 'MRDNAEAKLQNAARKPRRKKQDLEFIKFRARLFSDESLLKFGTNEKGERVCYGVCLDKLCQAIDEGRF' A
#
# COMPACT_ATOMS: atom_id res chain seq x y z
N MET A 1 32.75 -2.66 35.36
CA MET A 1 32.72 -2.41 33.90
C MET A 1 32.52 -3.76 33.23
N ARG A 2 31.51 -3.87 32.34
CA ARG A 2 31.16 -5.07 31.54
C ARG A 2 30.48 -6.12 32.44
N ASP A 3 29.21 -6.49 32.26
CA ASP A 3 28.49 -6.78 31.03
C ASP A 3 27.02 -6.33 31.16
N ASN A 4 26.70 -5.17 30.58
CA ASN A 4 25.33 -4.65 30.52
C ASN A 4 24.97 -4.27 29.06
N ALA A 5 25.54 -5.02 28.11
CA ALA A 5 25.47 -4.73 26.67
C ALA A 5 24.76 -5.83 25.86
N GLU A 6 24.60 -7.05 26.38
CA GLU A 6 24.03 -8.16 25.59
C GLU A 6 22.49 -8.23 25.58
N ALA A 7 21.81 -7.54 26.51
CA ALA A 7 20.35 -7.51 26.54
C ALA A 7 19.72 -6.66 25.42
N LYS A 8 20.50 -5.85 24.69
CA LYS A 8 19.98 -4.92 23.67
C LYS A 8 19.94 -5.46 22.23
N LEU A 9 20.37 -6.70 22.00
CA LEU A 9 20.39 -7.30 20.64
C LEU A 9 19.22 -8.24 20.34
N GLN A 10 18.34 -8.54 21.30
CA GLN A 10 17.20 -9.44 21.07
C GLN A 10 15.96 -8.76 20.45
N ASN A 11 15.99 -7.43 20.29
CA ASN A 11 14.95 -6.65 19.60
C ASN A 11 15.37 -6.23 18.19
N ALA A 12 16.29 -6.95 17.55
CA ALA A 12 16.44 -6.88 16.10
C ALA A 12 15.12 -7.40 15.48
N ALA A 13 14.24 -6.44 15.17
CA ALA A 13 12.95 -6.60 14.51
C ALA A 13 12.91 -7.88 13.67
N ARG A 14 12.24 -8.92 14.19
CA ARG A 14 11.84 -10.07 13.39
C ARG A 14 10.94 -9.51 12.30
N LYS A 15 11.52 -9.15 11.14
CA LYS A 15 10.77 -8.74 9.96
C LYS A 15 9.73 -9.84 9.75
N PRO A 16 8.42 -9.53 9.79
CA PRO A 16 7.42 -10.56 9.63
C PRO A 16 7.72 -11.31 8.34
N ARG A 17 7.88 -12.63 8.43
CA ARG A 17 8.09 -13.50 7.27
C ARG A 17 6.87 -13.28 6.37
N ARG A 18 7.03 -12.50 5.30
CA ARG A 18 6.01 -12.28 4.27
C ARG A 18 5.58 -13.66 3.75
N LYS A 19 4.39 -14.11 4.12
CA LYS A 19 3.82 -15.35 3.58
C LYS A 19 3.67 -15.14 2.07
N LYS A 20 3.96 -16.14 1.23
CA LYS A 20 3.86 -16.02 -0.25
C LYS A 20 2.51 -15.46 -0.75
N GLN A 21 1.42 -15.64 0.01
CA GLN A 21 0.11 -15.04 -0.26
C GLN A 21 0.12 -13.50 -0.33
N ASP A 22 1.09 -12.86 0.32
CA ASP A 22 1.22 -11.42 0.37
C ASP A 22 1.73 -10.84 -0.98
N LEU A 23 2.46 -11.62 -1.78
CA LEU A 23 3.02 -11.12 -3.05
C LEU A 23 1.95 -10.81 -4.10
N GLU A 24 0.95 -11.68 -4.25
CA GLU A 24 -0.15 -11.44 -5.20
C GLU A 24 -1.00 -10.25 -4.75
N PHE A 25 -1.26 -10.14 -3.45
CA PHE A 25 -1.95 -8.97 -2.89
C PHE A 25 -1.14 -7.68 -3.06
N ILE A 26 0.18 -7.72 -2.85
CA ILE A 26 1.07 -6.57 -3.05
C ILE A 26 1.08 -6.15 -4.52
N LYS A 27 1.18 -7.10 -5.45
CA LYS A 27 1.12 -6.82 -6.90
C LYS A 27 -0.24 -6.24 -7.30
N PHE A 28 -1.33 -6.83 -6.81
CA PHE A 28 -2.68 -6.34 -7.05
C PHE A 28 -2.84 -4.91 -6.53
N ARG A 29 -2.43 -4.65 -5.28
CA ARG A 29 -2.43 -3.30 -4.70
C ARG A 29 -1.60 -2.34 -5.55
N ALA A 30 -0.40 -2.71 -5.96
CA ALA A 30 0.43 -1.86 -6.81
C ALA A 30 -0.28 -1.53 -8.15
N ARG A 31 -0.95 -2.53 -8.76
CA ARG A 31 -1.73 -2.36 -10.00
C ARG A 31 -2.89 -1.38 -9.84
N LEU A 32 -3.58 -1.41 -8.68
CA LEU A 32 -4.67 -0.45 -8.38
C LEU A 32 -4.17 1.00 -8.33
N PHE A 33 -2.98 1.25 -7.76
CA PHE A 33 -2.42 2.60 -7.64
C PHE A 33 -1.68 3.07 -8.89
N SER A 34 -1.31 2.17 -9.80
CA SER A 34 -0.71 2.54 -11.10
C SER A 34 -1.73 2.93 -12.16
N ASP A 35 -2.99 2.52 -12.00
CA ASP A 35 -4.04 2.82 -12.97
C ASP A 35 -4.74 4.15 -12.61
N GLU A 36 -4.36 5.22 -13.32
CA GLU A 36 -4.95 6.56 -13.11
C GLU A 36 -6.47 6.59 -13.32
N SER A 37 -7.03 5.70 -14.13
CA SER A 37 -8.48 5.64 -14.35
C SER A 37 -9.22 5.33 -13.06
N LEU A 38 -8.62 4.54 -12.17
CA LEU A 38 -9.17 4.15 -10.87
C LEU A 38 -8.94 5.22 -9.79
N LEU A 39 -8.04 6.17 -10.01
CA LEU A 39 -7.69 7.16 -9.01
C LEU A 39 -8.74 8.29 -8.97
N LYS A 40 -8.90 8.85 -7.76
CA LYS A 40 -9.68 10.07 -7.52
C LYS A 40 -8.71 11.23 -7.34
N PHE A 41 -8.77 12.17 -8.27
CA PHE A 41 -8.07 13.44 -8.18
C PHE A 41 -9.03 14.56 -7.80
N GLY A 42 -8.50 15.59 -7.17
CA GLY A 42 -9.20 16.85 -6.97
C GLY A 42 -8.21 17.96 -6.66
N THR A 43 -8.74 19.04 -6.08
CA THR A 43 -7.96 20.23 -5.77
C THR A 43 -8.03 20.49 -4.27
N ASN A 44 -6.88 20.72 -3.64
CA ASN A 44 -6.84 21.08 -2.22
C ASN A 44 -7.19 22.56 -1.99
N GLU A 45 -7.22 22.98 -0.74
CA GLU A 45 -7.51 24.38 -0.34
C GLU A 45 -6.51 25.41 -0.91
N LYS A 46 -5.33 24.95 -1.34
CA LYS A 46 -4.28 25.78 -1.94
C LYS A 46 -4.36 25.84 -3.47
N GLY A 47 -5.33 25.17 -4.09
CA GLY A 47 -5.44 25.12 -5.55
C GLY A 47 -4.56 24.05 -6.21
N GLU A 48 -3.87 23.20 -5.45
CA GLU A 48 -2.97 22.18 -5.99
C GLU A 48 -3.75 20.91 -6.35
N ARG A 49 -3.38 20.29 -7.49
CA ARG A 49 -3.92 18.98 -7.87
C ARG A 49 -3.38 17.92 -6.91
N VAL A 50 -4.27 17.19 -6.26
CA VAL A 50 -3.95 16.12 -5.31
C VAL A 50 -4.65 14.82 -5.69
N CYS A 51 -3.99 13.68 -5.40
CA CYS A 51 -4.56 12.35 -5.52
C CYS A 51 -5.07 11.89 -4.15
N TYR A 52 -6.36 11.58 -4.06
CA TYR A 52 -7.00 11.06 -2.85
C TYR A 52 -6.94 9.52 -2.75
N GLY A 53 -6.35 8.85 -3.74
CA GLY A 53 -6.22 7.40 -3.81
C GLY A 53 -7.23 6.74 -4.75
N VAL A 54 -7.46 5.44 -4.57
CA VAL A 54 -8.36 4.64 -5.41
C VAL A 54 -9.82 4.99 -5.11
N CYS A 55 -10.59 5.26 -6.16
CA CYS A 55 -12.03 5.47 -6.09
C CYS A 55 -12.76 4.13 -6.10
N LEU A 56 -13.53 3.84 -5.05
CA LEU A 56 -14.25 2.58 -4.92
C LEU A 56 -15.29 2.37 -6.01
N ASP A 57 -16.03 3.41 -6.40
CA ASP A 57 -17.06 3.29 -7.45
C ASP A 57 -16.45 2.86 -8.79
N LYS A 58 -15.32 3.48 -9.16
CA LYS A 58 -14.58 3.13 -10.38
C LYS A 58 -13.96 1.74 -10.30
N LEU A 59 -13.50 1.33 -9.11
CA LEU A 59 -12.98 -0.01 -8.88
C LEU A 59 -14.08 -1.06 -9.02
N CYS A 60 -15.25 -0.84 -8.42
CA CYS A 60 -16.41 -1.72 -8.55
C CYS A 60 -16.82 -1.87 -10.01
N GLN A 61 -16.94 -0.75 -10.74
CA GLN A 61 -17.23 -0.79 -12.17
C GLN A 61 -16.17 -1.58 -12.96
N ALA A 62 -14.88 -1.38 -12.68
CA ALA A 62 -13.81 -2.11 -13.34
C ALA A 62 -13.84 -3.62 -13.04
N ILE A 63 -14.30 -4.01 -11.85
CA ILE A 63 -14.53 -5.42 -11.48
C ILE A 63 -15.71 -5.98 -12.28
N ASP A 64 -16.82 -5.24 -12.36
CA ASP A 64 -18.01 -5.64 -13.12
C ASP A 64 -17.71 -5.80 -14.62
N GLU A 65 -16.79 -4.98 -15.15
CA GLU A 65 -16.27 -5.04 -16.52
C GLU A 65 -15.25 -6.18 -16.74
N GLY A 66 -14.85 -6.91 -15.70
CA GLY A 66 -13.89 -8.01 -15.78
C GLY A 66 -12.44 -7.57 -16.00
N ARG A 67 -12.07 -6.35 -15.59
CA ARG A 67 -10.69 -5.83 -15.73
C ARG A 67 -9.70 -6.45 -14.73
N PHE A 68 -10.20 -7.10 -13.68
CA PHE A 68 -9.44 -7.70 -12.58
C PHE A 68 -9.76 -9.18 -12.36
#